data_AF-A0A182YIZ3-F1
#
_entry.id   AF-A0A182YIZ3-F1
#
_cell.length_a   1.000
_cell.length_b   1.000
_cell.length_c   1.000
_cell.angle_alpha   90.00
_cell.angle_beta   90.00
_cell.angle_gamma   90.00
#
_symmetry.space_group_name_H-M   'P 1'
#
loop_
_entity.id
_entity.type
_entity.pdbx_description
1 polymer ?
#
loop_
_entity_poly.entity_id
_entity_poly.type
_entity_poly.pdbx_seq_one_letter_code
_entity_poly.pdbx_strand_id
1 'polypeptide(L)'
;MNSIWLSIVLGGLSMLAKETGITVFLLNVAYDTYRNWPALKRTVQDMRWTEETHQFGRRVSRVLLSMGVLLAVRLALLQGSLPRFSQQDNPTAFHPNLYVRLLTFCYLAAFNWWLLLCPSTLSHDWQMGSIPLVTTLSDPRNLLTFIAFGAALLFAFRGLMDCE
;
A
#
# COMPACT_ATOMS: atom_id res chain seq x y z
N MET A 1 23.90 -5.06 1.79
CA MET A 1 23.15 -5.98 2.68
C MET A 1 22.53 -5.22 3.87
N ASN A 2 23.23 -4.25 4.45
CA ASN A 2 22.75 -3.44 5.59
C ASN A 2 21.48 -2.61 5.29
N SER A 3 21.32 -2.08 4.07
CA SER A 3 20.19 -1.21 3.73
C SER A 3 18.82 -1.91 3.76
N ILE A 4 18.76 -3.22 3.45
CA ILE A 4 17.50 -3.98 3.48
C ILE A 4 17.04 -4.17 4.93
N TRP A 5 17.94 -4.55 5.82
CA TRP A 5 17.63 -4.72 7.23
C TRP A 5 17.21 -3.40 7.89
N LEU A 6 17.87 -2.30 7.54
CA LEU A 6 17.45 -0.96 7.97
C LEU A 6 16.02 -0.66 7.50
N SER A 7 15.71 -0.93 6.23
CA SER A 7 14.34 -0.74 5.71
C SER A 7 13.32 -1.62 6.41
N ILE A 8 13.68 -2.86 6.79
CA ILE A 8 12.80 -3.77 7.54
C ILE A 8 12.54 -3.25 8.95
N VAL A 9 13.58 -2.78 9.64
CA VAL A 9 13.43 -2.22 10.98
C VAL A 9 12.58 -0.94 10.94
N LEU A 10 12.89 -0.01 10.03
CA LEU A 10 12.13 1.24 9.90
C LEU A 10 10.67 0.99 9.46
N GLY A 11 10.45 0.06 8.52
CA GLY A 11 9.09 -0.35 8.12
C GLY A 11 8.32 -1.01 9.26
N GLY A 12 9.00 -1.83 10.07
CA GLY A 12 8.42 -2.42 11.28
C GLY A 12 8.05 -1.36 12.32
N LEU A 13 8.92 -0.39 12.59
CA LEU A 13 8.64 0.74 13.49
C LEU A 13 7.47 1.60 12.97
N SER A 14 7.43 1.85 11.66
CA SER A 14 6.32 2.55 11.02
C SER A 14 5.00 1.79 11.19
N MET A 15 4.99 0.47 10.99
CA MET A 15 3.81 -0.39 11.19
C MET A 15 3.33 -0.38 12.66
N LEU A 16 4.26 -0.35 13.61
CA LEU A 16 3.91 -0.25 15.04
C LEU A 16 3.22 1.08 15.35
N ALA A 17 3.66 2.18 14.71
CA ALA A 17 3.04 3.50 14.86
C ALA A 17 1.68 3.60 14.15
N LYS A 18 1.57 3.13 12.90
CA LYS A 18 0.32 3.11 12.12
C LYS A 18 0.29 1.90 11.20
N GLU A 19 -0.85 1.22 11.12
CA GLU A 19 -1.02 -0.05 10.39
C GLU A 19 -0.65 0.05 8.91
N THR A 20 -0.90 1.22 8.33
CA THR A 20 -0.61 1.54 6.93
C THR A 20 0.89 1.54 6.64
N GLY A 21 1.75 1.63 7.67
CA GLY A 21 3.20 1.55 7.54
C GLY A 21 3.70 0.27 6.87
N ILE A 22 2.92 -0.82 6.93
CA ILE A 22 3.28 -2.06 6.23
C ILE A 22 3.33 -1.90 4.70
N THR A 23 2.59 -0.94 4.14
CA THR A 23 2.54 -0.71 2.69
C THR A 23 3.88 -0.24 2.12
N VAL A 24 4.81 0.26 2.97
CA VAL A 24 6.19 0.58 2.58
C VAL A 24 6.91 -0.65 2.01
N PHE A 25 6.63 -1.86 2.51
CA PHE A 25 7.22 -3.09 1.96
C PHE A 25 6.74 -3.37 0.53
N LEU A 26 5.46 -3.15 0.26
CA LEU A 26 4.90 -3.29 -1.08
C LEU A 26 5.49 -2.24 -2.02
N LEU A 27 5.65 -1.01 -1.55
CA LEU A 27 6.30 0.06 -2.31
C LEU A 27 7.76 -0.28 -2.65
N ASN A 28 8.51 -0.82 -1.69
CA ASN A 28 9.89 -1.25 -1.92
C ASN A 28 9.98 -2.38 -2.96
N VAL A 29 9.10 -3.37 -2.89
CA VAL A 29 9.04 -4.45 -3.89
C VAL A 29 8.67 -3.90 -5.27
N ALA A 30 7.69 -2.99 -5.34
CA ALA A 30 7.30 -2.35 -6.60
C ALA A 30 8.46 -1.55 -7.21
N TYR A 31 9.19 -0.78 -6.38
CA TYR A 31 10.35 -0.01 -6.79
C TYR A 31 11.51 -0.91 -7.27
N ASP A 32 11.83 -1.96 -6.53
CA ASP A 32 12.85 -2.93 -6.94
C ASP A 32 12.46 -3.65 -8.24
N THR A 33 11.17 -3.95 -8.43
CA THR A 33 10.64 -4.57 -9.66
C THR A 33 10.80 -3.61 -10.84
N TYR A 34 10.44 -2.34 -10.67
CA TYR A 34 10.61 -1.32 -11.70
C TYR A 34 12.08 -1.13 -12.08
N ARG A 35 12.98 -1.06 -11.09
CA ARG A 35 14.42 -0.89 -11.33
C ARG A 35 15.06 -2.06 -12.07
N ASN A 36 14.63 -3.29 -11.77
CA ASN A 36 15.17 -4.51 -12.38
C ASN A 36 14.31 -4.99 -13.58
N TRP A 37 13.36 -4.16 -14.05
CA TRP A 37 12.42 -4.53 -15.10
C TRP A 37 13.08 -5.05 -16.39
N PRO A 38 14.16 -4.43 -16.93
CA PRO A 38 14.79 -4.94 -18.15
C PRO A 38 15.41 -6.33 -17.98
N ALA A 39 16.01 -6.60 -16.82
CA ALA A 39 16.58 -7.92 -16.50
C ALA A 39 15.47 -8.95 -16.32
N LEU A 40 14.36 -8.56 -15.67
CA LEU A 40 13.19 -9.41 -15.48
C LEU A 40 12.53 -9.75 -16.82
N LYS A 41 12.35 -8.77 -17.71
CA LYS A 41 11.80 -8.95 -19.06
C LYS A 41 12.62 -9.96 -19.87
N ARG A 42 13.95 -9.84 -19.87
CA ARG A 42 14.84 -10.81 -20.54
C ARG A 42 14.73 -12.21 -19.94
N THR A 43 14.67 -12.34 -18.62
CA THR A 43 14.49 -13.66 -17.99
C THR A 43 13.14 -14.28 -18.34
N VAL A 44 12.08 -13.48 -18.45
CA VAL A 44 10.75 -13.98 -18.86
C VAL A 44 10.73 -14.39 -20.34
N GLN A 45 11.32 -13.59 -21.23
CA GLN A 45 11.32 -13.83 -22.67
C GLN A 45 12.29 -14.96 -23.08
N ASP A 46 13.53 -14.93 -22.58
CA ASP A 46 14.57 -15.89 -22.98
C ASP A 46 14.61 -17.13 -22.07
N MET A 47 13.74 -17.19 -21.05
CA MET A 47 13.73 -18.22 -19.99
C MET A 47 15.09 -18.43 -19.33
N ARG A 48 15.97 -17.41 -19.40
CA ARG A 48 17.35 -17.45 -18.92
C ARG A 48 17.46 -16.74 -17.59
N TRP A 49 17.78 -17.52 -16.56
CA TRP A 49 18.04 -17.01 -15.22
C TRP A 49 19.46 -16.45 -15.17
N THR A 50 19.56 -15.18 -14.79
CA THR A 50 20.84 -14.48 -14.62
C THR A 50 21.11 -14.32 -13.12
N GLU A 51 22.37 -14.18 -12.72
CA GLU A 51 22.71 -13.89 -11.32
C GLU A 51 21.97 -12.65 -10.78
N GLU A 52 21.72 -11.64 -11.61
CA GLU A 52 20.94 -10.46 -11.25
C GLU A 52 19.49 -10.80 -10.86
N THR A 53 18.82 -11.69 -11.60
CA THR A 53 17.43 -12.08 -11.31
C THR A 53 17.33 -13.00 -10.10
N HIS A 54 18.33 -13.85 -9.86
CA HIS A 54 18.47 -14.57 -8.60
C HIS A 54 18.68 -13.63 -7.41
N GLN A 55 19.52 -12.61 -7.54
CA GLN A 55 19.72 -11.61 -6.49
C GLN A 55 18.45 -10.81 -6.21
N PHE A 56 17.73 -10.39 -7.25
CA PHE A 56 16.42 -9.74 -7.11
C PHE A 56 15.42 -10.63 -6.37
N GLY A 57 15.26 -11.89 -6.80
CA GLY A 57 14.35 -12.84 -6.15
C GLY A 57 14.69 -13.06 -4.66
N ARG A 58 15.98 -13.14 -4.31
CA ARG A 58 16.43 -13.23 -2.92
C ARG A 58 16.13 -11.97 -2.09
N ARG A 59 16.13 -10.79 -2.71
CA ARG A 59 15.77 -9.54 -2.01
C ARG A 59 14.27 -9.46 -1.78
N VAL A 60 13.47 -9.70 -2.82
CA VAL A 60 12.00 -9.71 -2.73
C VAL A 60 11.54 -10.75 -1.72
N SER A 61 12.11 -11.96 -1.74
CA SER A 61 11.74 -13.00 -0.78
C SER A 61 12.03 -12.60 0.67
N ARG A 62 13.19 -11.98 0.95
CA ARG A 62 13.51 -11.45 2.30
C ARG A 62 12.51 -10.39 2.74
N VAL A 63 12.15 -9.45 1.86
CA VAL A 63 11.18 -8.40 2.16
C VAL A 63 9.79 -9.01 2.43
N LEU A 64 9.31 -9.91 1.57
CA LEU A 64 8.00 -10.55 1.75
C LEU A 64 7.95 -11.45 3.00
N LEU A 65 9.01 -12.21 3.28
CA LEU A 65 9.09 -13.03 4.49
C LEU A 65 9.08 -12.15 5.75
N SER A 66 9.87 -11.06 5.76
CA SER A 66 9.87 -10.12 6.90
C SER A 66 8.51 -9.43 7.07
N MET A 67 7.85 -9.03 5.99
CA MET A 67 6.49 -8.50 6.01
C MET A 67 5.50 -9.52 6.61
N GLY A 68 5.59 -10.80 6.22
CA GLY A 68 4.77 -11.89 6.76
C GLY A 68 4.99 -12.10 8.27
N VAL A 69 6.25 -12.07 8.72
CA VAL A 69 6.57 -12.15 10.16
C VAL A 69 6.01 -10.95 10.91
N LEU A 70 6.16 -9.74 10.38
CA LEU A 70 5.62 -8.53 11.00
C LEU A 70 4.08 -8.57 11.10
N LEU A 71 3.40 -9.06 10.06
CA LEU A 71 1.95 -9.30 10.10
C LEU A 71 1.56 -10.31 11.17
N ALA A 72 2.28 -11.43 11.26
CA ALA A 72 2.03 -12.44 12.27
C ALA A 72 2.20 -11.88 13.69
N VAL A 73 3.26 -11.09 13.92
CA VAL A 73 3.49 -10.39 15.20
C VAL A 73 2.34 -9.41 15.48
N ARG A 74 1.92 -8.61 14.49
CA ARG A 74 0.82 -7.66 14.63
C ARG A 74 -0.50 -8.38 14.98
N LEU A 75 -0.81 -9.49 14.32
CA LEU A 75 -1.99 -10.31 14.62
C LEU A 75 -1.90 -10.94 16.01
N ALA A 76 -0.72 -11.39 16.42
CA ALA A 76 -0.50 -11.91 17.77
C ALA A 76 -0.75 -10.83 18.85
N LEU A 77 -0.34 -9.58 18.60
CA LEU A 77 -0.66 -8.43 19.47
C LEU A 77 -2.18 -8.17 19.56
N LEU A 78 -2.93 -8.47 18.50
CA LEU A 78 -4.40 -8.40 18.44
C LEU A 78 -5.09 -9.68 18.98
N GLN A 79 -4.37 -10.48 19.78
CA GLN A 79 -4.86 -11.74 20.37
C GLN A 79 -5.34 -12.75 19.31
N GLY A 80 -4.79 -12.69 18.10
CA GLY A 80 -5.17 -13.57 16.99
C GLY A 80 -6.53 -13.27 16.36
N SER A 81 -7.17 -12.16 16.72
CA SER A 81 -8.46 -11.76 16.17
C SER A 81 -8.31 -10.67 15.10
N LEU A 82 -9.16 -10.74 14.06
CA LEU A 82 -9.29 -9.63 13.11
C LEU A 82 -9.99 -8.45 13.77
N PRO A 83 -9.64 -7.19 13.41
CA PRO A 83 -10.30 -6.02 13.96
C PRO A 83 -11.79 -6.06 13.62
N ARG A 84 -12.62 -5.97 14.67
CA ARG A 84 -14.07 -5.83 14.52
C ARG A 84 -14.41 -4.35 14.61
N PHE A 85 -14.93 -3.80 13.53
CA PHE A 85 -15.31 -2.40 13.47
C PHE A 85 -16.78 -2.24 13.83
N SER A 86 -17.08 -1.32 14.75
CA SER A 86 -18.43 -0.82 14.97
C SER A 86 -18.76 0.30 13.97
N GLN A 87 -20.03 0.73 13.96
CA GLN A 87 -20.44 1.90 13.18
C GLN A 87 -19.75 3.19 13.62
N GLN A 88 -19.39 3.32 14.89
CA GLN A 88 -18.62 4.47 15.39
C GLN A 88 -17.16 4.41 14.91
N ASP A 89 -16.62 3.20 14.74
CA ASP A 89 -15.23 3.01 14.32
C ASP A 89 -15.02 3.20 12.82
N ASN A 90 -16.03 2.86 12.02
CA ASN A 90 -15.98 2.95 10.57
C ASN A 90 -17.35 3.34 10.00
N PRO A 91 -17.78 4.61 10.15
CA PRO A 91 -19.08 5.06 9.68
C PRO A 91 -19.24 4.87 8.16
N THR A 92 -18.12 4.91 7.42
CA THR A 92 -18.10 4.65 5.97
C THR A 92 -18.56 3.24 5.64
N ALA A 93 -18.04 2.21 6.31
CA ALA A 93 -18.41 0.82 6.01
C ALA A 93 -19.90 0.53 6.23
N PHE A 94 -20.51 1.19 7.22
CA PHE A 94 -21.90 0.98 7.63
C PHE A 94 -22.90 1.97 7.02
N HIS A 95 -22.45 2.88 6.14
CA HIS A 95 -23.35 3.86 5.52
C HIS A 95 -24.37 3.18 4.58
N PRO A 96 -25.67 3.55 4.59
CA PRO A 96 -26.69 2.85 3.79
C PRO A 96 -26.52 3.04 2.28
N ASN A 97 -26.00 4.19 1.85
CA ASN A 97 -25.82 4.50 0.43
C ASN A 97 -24.45 4.00 -0.09
N LEU A 98 -24.47 3.06 -1.03
CA LEU A 98 -23.27 2.52 -1.71
C LEU A 98 -22.43 3.59 -2.41
N TYR A 99 -23.07 4.62 -2.95
CA TYR A 99 -22.37 5.71 -3.64
C TYR A 99 -21.45 6.48 -2.68
N VAL A 100 -21.94 6.85 -1.50
CA VAL A 100 -21.14 7.52 -0.46
C VAL A 100 -20.01 6.62 0.02
N ARG A 101 -20.28 5.31 0.17
CA ARG A 101 -19.26 4.32 0.52
C ARG A 101 -18.13 4.29 -0.49
N LEU A 102 -18.47 4.17 -1.78
CA LEU A 102 -17.49 4.11 -2.86
C LEU A 102 -16.62 5.38 -2.91
N LEU A 103 -17.25 6.55 -2.95
CA LEU A 103 -16.52 7.83 -2.99
C LEU A 103 -15.58 7.98 -1.79
N THR A 104 -16.08 7.69 -0.59
CA THR A 104 -15.29 7.83 0.63
C THR A 104 -14.16 6.81 0.67
N PHE A 105 -14.38 5.55 0.28
CA PHE A 105 -13.30 4.55 0.22
C PHE A 105 -12.24 4.87 -0.83
N CYS A 106 -12.64 5.36 -2.01
CA CYS A 106 -11.68 5.82 -3.01
C CYS A 106 -10.86 7.01 -2.50
N TYR A 107 -11.50 7.97 -1.84
CA TYR A 107 -10.78 9.08 -1.20
C TYR A 107 -9.84 8.61 -0.08
N LEU A 108 -10.28 7.68 0.77
CA LEU A 108 -9.45 7.10 1.83
C LEU A 108 -8.24 6.36 1.26
N ALA A 109 -8.39 5.65 0.14
CA ALA A 109 -7.26 5.02 -0.56
C ALA A 109 -6.25 6.07 -1.04
N ALA A 110 -6.74 7.14 -1.69
CA ALA A 110 -5.90 8.25 -2.14
C ALA A 110 -5.20 8.98 -0.99
N PHE A 111 -5.90 9.21 0.12
CA PHE A 111 -5.35 9.78 1.34
C PHE A 111 -4.26 8.89 1.96
N ASN A 112 -4.47 7.57 1.99
CA ASN A 112 -3.48 6.62 2.49
C ASN A 112 -2.23 6.57 1.60
N TRP A 113 -2.37 6.70 0.28
CA TRP A 113 -1.22 6.86 -0.61
C TRP A 113 -0.47 8.16 -0.37
N TRP A 114 -1.19 9.25 -0.09
CA TRP A 114 -0.56 10.52 0.28
C TRP A 114 0.30 10.38 1.54
N LEU A 115 -0.11 9.59 2.53
CA LEU A 115 0.68 9.34 3.75
C LEU A 115 2.03 8.67 3.47
N LEU A 116 2.19 7.94 2.36
CA LEU A 116 3.47 7.37 1.95
C LEU A 116 4.46 8.44 1.47
N LEU A 117 3.95 9.54 0.92
CA LEU A 117 4.75 10.67 0.45
C LEU A 117 4.94 11.72 1.56
N CYS A 118 3.90 11.96 2.35
CA CYS A 118 3.87 12.97 3.40
C CYS A 118 3.13 12.44 4.63
N PRO A 119 3.84 11.85 5.61
CA PRO A 119 3.23 11.29 6.83
C PRO A 119 2.94 12.39 7.86
N SER A 120 2.06 13.34 7.53
CA SER A 120 1.71 14.47 8.43
C SER A 120 0.55 14.16 9.37
N THR A 121 -0.40 13.31 8.95
CA THR A 121 -1.65 13.04 9.68
C THR A 121 -1.71 11.56 10.06
N LEU A 122 -1.09 11.23 11.20
CA LEU A 122 -1.01 9.86 11.72
C LEU A 122 -2.14 9.50 12.70
N SER A 123 -3.08 10.41 12.94
CA SER A 123 -4.29 10.13 13.70
C SER A 123 -5.17 9.05 13.04
N HIS A 124 -6.19 8.60 13.76
CA HIS A 124 -7.20 7.69 13.20
C HIS A 124 -7.89 8.34 12.01
N ASP A 125 -8.06 7.58 10.94
CA ASP A 125 -8.67 8.06 9.69
C ASP A 125 -10.18 7.74 9.61
N TRP A 126 -10.63 6.76 10.41
CA TRP A 126 -11.96 6.15 10.29
C TRP A 126 -12.85 6.38 11.52
N GLN A 127 -12.27 6.67 12.68
CA GLN A 127 -13.01 6.80 13.94
C GLN A 127 -13.41 8.25 14.23
N MET A 128 -14.48 8.43 15.01
CA MET A 128 -14.89 9.73 15.56
C MET A 128 -15.12 10.84 14.52
N GLY A 129 -15.42 10.48 13.26
CA GLY A 129 -15.64 11.45 12.19
C GLY A 129 -14.39 12.25 11.81
N SER A 130 -13.19 11.71 12.10
CA SER A 130 -11.89 12.30 11.76
C SER A 130 -11.77 12.69 10.28
N ILE A 131 -12.25 11.83 9.38
CA ILE A 131 -12.43 12.14 7.96
C ILE A 131 -13.93 12.17 7.65
N PRO A 132 -14.52 13.33 7.30
CA PRO A 132 -15.93 13.41 6.92
C PRO A 132 -16.24 12.57 5.69
N LEU A 133 -17.44 11.98 5.63
CA LEU A 133 -17.89 11.22 4.46
C LEU A 133 -17.88 12.11 3.20
N VAL A 134 -17.57 11.50 2.05
CA VAL A 134 -17.66 12.15 0.74
C VAL A 134 -19.03 11.81 0.16
N THR A 135 -19.93 12.78 0.18
CA THR A 135 -21.34 12.59 -0.20
C THR A 135 -21.67 13.03 -1.61
N THR A 136 -20.80 13.81 -2.26
CA THR A 136 -21.01 14.35 -3.61
C THR A 136 -19.75 14.23 -4.45
N LEU A 137 -19.92 14.12 -5.78
CA LEU A 137 -18.79 14.13 -6.73
C LEU A 137 -18.13 15.51 -6.84
N SER A 138 -18.89 16.59 -6.60
CA SER A 138 -18.39 17.96 -6.58
C SER A 138 -17.50 18.29 -5.37
N ASP A 139 -17.34 17.36 -4.43
CA ASP A 139 -16.44 17.54 -3.30
C ASP A 139 -14.99 17.71 -3.81
N PRO A 140 -14.27 18.78 -3.43
CA PRO A 140 -12.90 19.04 -3.89
C PRO A 140 -11.93 17.91 -3.55
N ARG A 141 -12.23 17.12 -2.51
CA ARG A 141 -11.44 15.94 -2.12
C ARG A 141 -11.37 14.87 -3.21
N ASN A 142 -12.38 14.81 -4.09
CA ASN A 142 -12.35 13.91 -5.24
C ASN A 142 -11.23 14.25 -6.23
N LEU A 143 -10.71 15.48 -6.25
CA LEU A 143 -9.55 15.82 -7.05
C LEU A 143 -8.33 14.98 -6.65
N LEU A 144 -8.08 14.82 -5.35
CA LEU A 144 -7.00 13.95 -4.86
C LEU A 144 -7.23 12.50 -5.28
N THR A 145 -8.47 12.03 -5.20
CA THR A 145 -8.87 10.71 -5.69
C THR A 145 -8.56 10.53 -7.17
N PHE A 146 -8.99 11.46 -8.03
CA PHE A 146 -8.76 11.38 -9.47
C PHE A 146 -7.27 11.43 -9.82
N ILE A 147 -6.48 12.28 -9.16
CA ILE A 147 -5.04 12.35 -9.36
C ILE A 147 -4.37 11.02 -8.96
N ALA A 148 -4.71 10.48 -7.79
CA ALA A 148 -4.14 9.24 -7.29
C ALA A 148 -4.43 8.07 -8.25
N PHE A 149 -5.72 7.83 -8.55
CA PHE A 149 -6.11 6.73 -9.43
C PHE A 149 -5.65 6.93 -10.88
N GLY A 150 -5.66 8.17 -11.37
CA GLY A 150 -5.14 8.51 -12.70
C GLY A 150 -3.64 8.25 -12.81
N ALA A 151 -2.86 8.62 -11.80
CA ALA A 151 -1.43 8.31 -11.73
C ALA A 151 -1.19 6.79 -11.69
N ALA A 152 -1.92 6.05 -10.84
CA ALA A 152 -1.79 4.60 -10.78
C ALA A 152 -2.15 3.90 -12.10
N LEU A 153 -3.21 4.36 -12.77
CA LEU A 153 -3.59 3.84 -14.09
C LEU A 153 -2.52 4.14 -15.13
N LEU A 154 -1.95 5.35 -15.15
CA LEU A 154 -0.86 5.72 -16.04
C LEU A 154 0.38 4.84 -15.81
N PHE A 155 0.74 4.60 -14.55
CA PHE A 155 1.86 3.72 -14.20
C PHE A 155 1.60 2.28 -14.62
N ALA A 156 0.40 1.77 -14.39
CA ALA A 156 0.01 0.42 -14.82
C ALA A 156 0.04 0.29 -16.34
N PHE A 157 -0.51 1.28 -17.07
CA PHE A 157 -0.53 1.30 -18.53
C PHE A 157 0.87 1.35 -19.12
N ARG A 158 1.76 2.21 -18.59
CA ARG A 158 3.17 2.24 -19.00
C ARG A 158 3.86 0.90 -18.72
N GLY A 159 3.64 0.32 -17.54
CA GLY A 159 4.17 -0.99 -17.20
C GLY A 159 3.73 -2.08 -18.17
N LEU A 160 2.46 -2.06 -18.60
CA LEU A 160 1.93 -3.00 -19.59
C LEU A 160 2.53 -2.78 -20.99
N MET A 161 2.67 -1.53 -21.44
CA MET A 161 3.35 -1.22 -22.70
C MET A 161 4.81 -1.65 -22.70
N ASP A 162 5.48 -1.57 -21.54
CA ASP A 162 6.85 -2.05 -21.39
C ASP A 162 6.94 -3.59 -21.33
N CYS A 163 5.82 -4.31 -21.11
CA CYS A 163 5.75 -5.78 -21.19
C CYS A 163 5.73 -6.29 -22.63
N GLU A 164 5.00 -5.61 -23.51
CA GLU A 164 4.91 -5.91 -24.95
C GLU A 164 6.27 -5.72 -25.65
#